data_AF-A0A3D2GTC2-F1
#
_entry.id   AF-A0A3D2GTC2-F1
#
_cell.length_a   1.000
_cell.length_b   1.000
_cell.length_c   1.000
_cell.angle_alpha   90.00
_cell.angle_beta   90.00
_cell.angle_gamma   90.00
#
_symmetry.space_group_name_H-M   'P 1'
#
loop_
_entity.id
_entity.type
_entity.pdbx_description
1 polymer ?
#
loop_
_entity_poly.entity_id
_entity_poly.type
_entity_poly.pdbx_seq_one_letter_code
_entity_poly.pdbx_strand_id
1 'polypeptide(L)' 'VITMLPNGAILRRVAAEVIPAMTPGAVLLDCSTVDVASARDVAAEAQAAGLSALDAPVSGG' A
#
# COMPACT_ATOMS: atom_id res chain seq x y z
N VAL A 1 0.02 -7.61 4.35
CA VAL A 1 -1.33 -7.30 3.82
C VAL A 1 -1.21 -7.14 2.32
N ILE A 2 -2.19 -7.64 1.55
CA ILE A 2 -2.24 -7.45 0.09
C ILE A 2 -3.46 -6.61 -0.24
N THR A 3 -3.30 -5.56 -1.03
CA THR A 3 -4.39 -4.68 -1.49
C THR A 3 -4.54 -4.74 -3.00
N MET A 4 -5.79 -4.63 -3.47
CA MET A 4 -6.10 -4.40 -4.88
C MET A 4 -7.36 -3.54 -4.93
N LEU A 5 -7.14 -2.23 -5.01
CA LEU A 5 -8.11 -1.19 -4.72
C LEU A 5 -8.37 -0.34 -5.98
N PRO A 6 -9.57 0.27 -6.10
CA PRO A 6 -9.96 0.93 -7.36
C PRO A 6 -9.16 2.17 -7.74
N ASN A 7 -8.55 2.88 -6.78
CA ASN A 7 -7.77 4.10 -7.03
C ASN A 7 -6.91 4.51 -5.82
N GLY A 8 -6.02 5.50 -6.03
CA GLY A 8 -5.09 6.00 -5.03
C GLY A 8 -5.73 6.66 -3.80
N ALA A 9 -6.93 7.25 -3.93
CA ALA A 9 -7.64 7.82 -2.77
C ALA A 9 -8.13 6.73 -1.81
N ILE A 10 -8.64 5.61 -2.36
CA ILE A 10 -9.03 4.45 -1.55
C ILE A 10 -7.79 3.77 -0.97
N LEU A 11 -6.71 3.64 -1.74
CA LEU A 11 -5.44 3.10 -1.25
C LEU A 11 -4.95 3.82 0.00
N ARG A 12 -4.84 5.15 -0.03
CA ARG A 12 -4.39 5.95 1.12
C ARG A 12 -5.30 5.79 2.34
N ARG A 13 -6.63 5.77 2.13
CA ARG A 13 -7.58 5.56 3.23
C ARG A 13 -7.41 4.18 3.88
N VAL A 14 -7.33 3.12 3.08
CA VAL A 14 -7.13 1.77 3.58
C VAL A 14 -5.77 1.65 4.27
N ALA A 15 -4.71 2.20 3.68
CA ALA A 15 -3.37 2.22 4.26
C ALA A 15 -3.35 2.83 5.66
N ALA A 16 -4.00 3.99 5.84
CA ALA A 16 -4.09 4.67 7.13
C ALA A 16 -4.79 3.82 8.21
N GLU A 17 -5.71 2.94 7.83
CA GLU A 17 -6.41 2.04 8.76
C GLU A 17 -5.61 0.76 9.05
N VAL A 18 -4.95 0.19 8.04
CA VAL A 18 -4.28 -1.12 8.18
C VAL A 18 -2.85 -1.04 8.68
N ILE A 19 -2.08 0.00 8.31
CA ILE A 19 -0.67 0.14 8.70
C ILE A 19 -0.49 0.08 10.24
N PRO A 20 -1.29 0.78 11.06
CA PRO A 20 -1.17 0.70 12.52
C PRO A 20 -1.50 -0.67 13.12
N ALA A 21 -2.27 -1.49 12.40
CA ALA A 21 -2.68 -2.82 12.84
C ALA A 21 -1.72 -3.93 12.36
N MET A 22 -0.77 -3.62 11.48
CA MET A 22 0.18 -4.58 10.94
C MET A 22 1.29 -4.91 11.94
N THR A 23 1.74 -6.17 11.91
CA THR A 23 2.92 -6.60 12.67
C THR A 23 4.18 -5.87 12.15
N PRO A 24 5.04 -5.31 13.02
CA PRO A 24 6.31 -4.74 12.61
C PRO A 24 7.15 -5.71 11.77
N GLY A 25 7.81 -5.19 10.73
CA GLY A 25 8.55 -6.01 9.77
C GLY A 25 7.71 -6.75 8.73
N ALA A 26 6.37 -6.66 8.78
CA ALA A 26 5.52 -7.20 7.73
C ALA A 26 5.61 -6.39 6.42
N VAL A 27 5.09 -6.96 5.34
CA VAL A 27 5.01 -6.33 4.02
C VAL A 27 3.59 -5.84 3.74
N LEU A 28 3.47 -4.59 3.29
CA LEU A 28 2.30 -4.06 2.58
C LEU A 28 2.55 -4.22 1.07
N LEU A 29 1.83 -5.14 0.43
CA LEU A 29 1.90 -5.39 -1.01
C LEU A 29 0.69 -4.74 -1.68
N ASP A 30 0.90 -3.71 -2.49
CA ASP A 30 -0.16 -3.11 -3.28
C ASP A 30 -0.13 -3.62 -4.71
N CYS A 31 -1.23 -4.26 -5.13
CA CYS A 31 -1.44 -4.74 -6.49
C CYS A 31 -2.41 -3.86 -7.29
N SER A 32 -2.76 -2.70 -6.74
CA SER A 32 -3.66 -1.75 -7.37
C SER A 32 -2.99 -1.04 -8.55
N THR A 33 -3.75 -0.76 -9.62
CA THR A 33 -3.29 0.18 -10.67
C THR A 33 -3.65 1.60 -10.26
N VAL A 34 -2.76 2.28 -9.54
CA VAL A 34 -2.96 3.64 -9.03
C VAL A 34 -1.94 4.63 -9.60
N ASP A 35 -2.12 5.91 -9.31
CA ASP A 35 -1.11 6.91 -9.63
C ASP A 35 0.14 6.73 -8.77
N VAL A 36 1.29 7.05 -9.37
CA VAL A 36 2.62 6.87 -8.76
C VAL A 36 2.79 7.67 -7.47
N ALA A 37 2.10 8.81 -7.33
CA ALA A 37 2.22 9.63 -6.12
C ALA A 37 1.56 8.93 -4.93
N SER A 38 0.32 8.44 -5.11
CA SER A 38 -0.39 7.69 -4.07
C SER A 38 0.38 6.44 -3.62
N ALA A 39 0.96 5.67 -4.54
CA ALA A 39 1.76 4.50 -4.20
C ALA A 39 3.02 4.87 -3.38
N ARG A 40 3.70 5.97 -3.75
CA ARG A 40 4.88 6.47 -3.03
C ARG A 40 4.54 6.98 -1.64
N ASP A 41 3.46 7.72 -1.49
CA ASP A 41 3.01 8.23 -0.18
C ASP A 41 2.77 7.06 0.78
N VAL A 42 2.02 6.04 0.34
CA VAL A 42 1.72 4.86 1.16
C VAL A 42 2.96 4.03 1.46
N ALA A 43 3.88 3.91 0.51
CA ALA A 43 5.16 3.24 0.75
C ALA A 43 5.98 3.96 1.84
N ALA A 44 6.00 5.30 1.83
CA ALA A 44 6.69 6.09 2.85
C ALA A 44 6.02 5.95 4.23
N GLU A 45 4.68 5.97 4.29
CA GLU A 45 3.93 5.73 5.53
C GLU A 45 4.21 4.34 6.12
N ALA A 46 4.21 3.30 5.28
CA ALA A 46 4.51 1.94 5.71
C ALA A 46 5.95 1.82 6.25
N GLN A 47 6.93 2.41 5.54
CA GLN A 47 8.33 2.42 5.98
C GLN A 47 8.51 3.16 7.31
N ALA A 48 7.83 4.30 7.49
CA ALA A 48 7.85 5.04 8.74
C ALA A 48 7.27 4.25 9.92
N ALA A 49 6.34 3.31 9.66
CA ALA A 49 5.78 2.39 10.64
C ALA A 49 6.62 1.12 10.86
N GLY A 50 7.82 1.01 10.26
CA GLY A 50 8.68 -0.18 10.38
C GLY A 50 8.21 -1.37 9.54
N LEU A 51 7.45 -1.10 8.48
CA LEU A 51 7.00 -2.11 7.51
C LEU A 51 7.84 -2.01 6.23
N SER A 52 7.81 -3.07 5.43
CA SER A 52 8.24 -3.01 4.04
C SER A 52 7.04 -2.73 3.13
N ALA A 53 7.27 -2.04 2.01
CA ALA A 53 6.25 -1.77 1.00
C ALA A 53 6.70 -2.32 -0.36
N LEU A 54 5.78 -2.93 -1.09
CA LEU A 54 6.00 -3.40 -2.45
C LEU A 54 4.83 -2.97 -3.34
N ASP A 55 5.13 -2.19 -4.37
CA ASP A 55 4.19 -1.81 -5.43
C ASP A 55 4.32 -2.83 -6.57
N ALA A 56 3.23 -3.55 -6.85
CA ALA A 56 3.17 -4.70 -7.76
C ALA A 56 1.90 -4.67 -8.63
N PRO A 57 1.71 -3.62 -9.47
CA PRO A 57 0.52 -3.47 -10.29
C PRO A 57 0.38 -4.62 -11.28
N VAL A 58 -0.84 -5.12 -11.45
CA VAL A 58 -1.13 -6.29 -12.30
C VAL A 58 -1.62 -5.85 -13.68
N SER A 59 -1.07 -6.46 -14.73
CA SER A 59 -1.55 -6.33 -16.10
C SER A 59 -1.89 -7.71 -16.66
N GLY A 60 -3.12 -7.94 -17.10
CA GLY A 60 -3.46 -9.24 -17.71
C GLY A 60 -4.95 -9.50 -17.87
N GLY A 61 -5.79 -9.05 -16.92
CA GLY A 61 -7.18 -9.50 -16.85
C GLY A 61 -7.28 -10.93 -16.34
#